data_AF-A0A2J6XSZ7-F1
#
_entry.id   AF-A0A2J6XSZ7-F1
#
_cell.length_a   1.000
_cell.length_b   1.000
_cell.length_c   1.000
_cell.angle_alpha   90.00
_cell.angle_beta   90.00
_cell.angle_gamma   90.00
#
_symmetry.space_group_name_H-M   'P 1'
#
loop_
_entity.id
_entity.type
_entity.pdbx_description
1 polymer ?
#
loop_
_entity_poly.entity_id
_entity_poly.type
_entity_poly.pdbx_seq_one_letter_code
_entity_poly.pdbx_strand_id
1 'polypeptide(L)'
;MEEGIVMFWFLRLLLAHLLADFPLQTNTIFRLKKRSFWGVFLHVSIFFILSIIFSVPYLKYIYSWIYLLLLSIFHIYIDWTRVKVSNKFKEQDNLLYFLFDQLEHLLSLMAIFLLPGSKEVIYWENPYLGKYWKNFYNSNYLILISIGFIIVVFAGTIINYYVRKHFNSSESFTNNGIPIKEKYLEALFKGVIFILFWLNINISIPIFVFFIKILCDLYYLKLTKKIFLINNTIDIFLLMTVLIFLKTIL
;
A
#
# COMPACT_ATOMS: atom_id res chain seq x y z
N MET A 1 -8.56 20.40 -15.61
CA MET A 1 -9.30 20.77 -14.39
C MET A 1 -10.43 19.78 -14.07
N GLU A 2 -11.11 19.22 -15.08
CA GLU A 2 -12.10 18.14 -14.91
C GLU A 2 -11.52 16.80 -14.39
N GLU A 3 -10.32 16.40 -14.82
CA GLU A 3 -9.72 15.13 -14.36
C GLU A 3 -9.44 15.11 -12.85
N GLY A 4 -9.01 16.24 -12.27
CA GLY A 4 -8.75 16.37 -10.84
C GLY A 4 -10.01 16.27 -9.97
N ILE A 5 -11.19 16.54 -10.55
CA ILE A 5 -12.50 16.46 -9.91
C ILE A 5 -12.95 15.00 -9.82
N VAL A 6 -12.78 14.22 -10.89
CA VAL A 6 -13.20 12.81 -10.94
C VAL A 6 -12.39 11.93 -9.99
N MET A 7 -11.12 12.26 -9.76
CA MET A 7 -10.22 11.43 -8.95
C MET A 7 -10.33 11.66 -7.44
N PHE A 8 -11.08 12.66 -6.96
CA PHE A 8 -10.99 13.08 -5.57
C PHE A 8 -11.34 11.95 -4.59
N TRP A 9 -12.54 11.38 -4.67
CA TRP A 9 -12.96 10.33 -3.75
C TRP A 9 -12.16 9.03 -3.96
N PHE A 10 -11.86 8.70 -5.22
CA PHE A 10 -11.03 7.55 -5.59
C PHE A 10 -9.67 7.57 -4.88
N LEU A 11 -8.95 8.70 -4.87
CA LEU A 11 -7.64 8.81 -4.22
C LEU A 11 -7.71 8.55 -2.71
N ARG A 12 -8.78 8.99 -2.04
CA ARG A 12 -8.98 8.74 -0.60
C ARG A 12 -9.27 7.27 -0.32
N LEU A 13 -10.07 6.63 -1.16
CA LEU A 13 -10.34 5.19 -1.05
C LEU A 13 -9.12 4.34 -1.39
N LEU A 14 -8.33 4.75 -2.40
CA LEU A 14 -7.05 4.13 -2.72
C LEU A 14 -6.09 4.21 -1.53
N LEU A 15 -5.97 5.39 -0.90
CA LEU A 15 -5.17 5.54 0.31
C LEU A 15 -5.69 4.65 1.45
N ALA A 16 -7.01 4.56 1.66
CA ALA A 16 -7.61 3.69 2.66
C ALA A 16 -7.27 2.20 2.43
N HIS A 17 -7.35 1.73 1.18
CA HIS A 17 -6.95 0.38 0.80
C HIS A 17 -5.45 0.14 1.04
N LEU A 18 -4.59 1.02 0.54
CA LEU A 18 -3.15 0.88 0.73
C LEU A 18 -2.77 0.86 2.23
N LEU A 19 -3.42 1.67 3.06
CA LEU A 19 -3.21 1.62 4.51
C LEU A 19 -3.65 0.29 5.13
N ALA A 20 -4.78 -0.27 4.71
CA ALA A 20 -5.29 -1.53 5.23
C ALA A 20 -4.39 -2.72 4.85
N ASP A 21 -3.99 -2.82 3.58
CA ASP A 21 -3.30 -3.97 3.00
C ASP A 21 -1.81 -4.03 3.32
N PHE A 22 -1.19 -2.88 3.59
CA PHE A 22 0.25 -2.77 3.75
C PHE A 22 0.71 -2.49 5.19
N PRO A 23 0.61 -1.25 5.73
CA PRO A 23 1.06 -0.96 7.07
C PRO A 23 0.19 -1.62 8.15
N LEU A 24 -1.14 -1.64 7.98
CA LEU A 24 -2.04 -2.19 8.99
C LEU A 24 -2.23 -3.71 8.89
N GLN A 25 -1.88 -4.33 7.76
CA GLN A 25 -1.79 -5.78 7.66
C GLN A 25 -0.52 -6.28 8.37
N THR A 26 -0.59 -6.37 9.69
CA THR A 26 0.47 -6.97 10.51
C THR A 26 0.62 -8.46 10.23
N ASN A 27 1.77 -9.05 10.59
CA ASN A 27 1.97 -10.50 10.47
C ASN A 27 0.90 -11.31 11.22
N THR A 28 0.38 -10.78 12.33
CA THR A 28 -0.72 -11.40 13.08
C THR A 28 -1.99 -11.44 12.24
N ILE A 29 -2.40 -10.32 11.66
CA ILE A 29 -3.58 -10.23 10.79
C ILE A 29 -3.40 -11.13 9.57
N PHE A 30 -2.23 -11.07 8.93
CA PHE A 30 -1.88 -11.92 7.81
C PHE A 30 -2.03 -13.42 8.13
N ARG A 31 -1.51 -13.86 9.29
CA ARG A 31 -1.62 -15.26 9.73
C ARG A 31 -3.06 -15.65 10.04
N LEU A 32 -3.86 -14.77 10.64
CA LEU A 32 -5.28 -15.02 10.86
C LEU A 32 -6.01 -15.17 9.52
N LYS A 33 -5.76 -14.26 8.57
CA LYS A 33 -6.32 -14.28 7.20
C LYS A 33 -6.03 -15.60 6.49
N LYS A 34 -4.80 -16.13 6.59
CA LYS A 34 -4.45 -17.44 6.01
C LYS A 34 -5.12 -18.64 6.69
N ARG A 35 -5.48 -18.53 7.97
CA ARG A 35 -6.04 -19.64 8.77
C ARG A 35 -7.55 -19.79 8.62
N SER A 36 -8.29 -18.70 8.47
CA SER A 36 -9.76 -18.77 8.45
C SER A 36 -10.40 -17.60 7.71
N PHE A 37 -11.66 -17.80 7.30
CA PHE A 37 -12.52 -16.75 6.77
C PHE A 37 -12.69 -15.58 7.74
N TRP A 38 -12.73 -15.84 9.06
CA TRP A 38 -12.79 -14.78 10.08
C TRP A 38 -11.57 -13.88 10.09
N GLY A 39 -10.40 -14.41 9.73
CA GLY A 39 -9.20 -13.59 9.55
C GLY A 39 -9.29 -12.66 8.34
N VAL A 40 -9.90 -13.12 7.24
CA VAL A 40 -10.23 -12.26 6.08
C VAL A 40 -11.21 -11.17 6.51
N PHE A 41 -12.28 -11.54 7.21
CA PHE A 41 -13.28 -10.58 7.68
C PHE A 41 -12.68 -9.51 8.61
N LEU A 42 -11.80 -9.90 9.54
CA LEU A 42 -11.08 -8.96 10.40
C LEU A 42 -10.23 -7.99 9.59
N HIS A 43 -9.49 -8.48 8.60
CA HIS A 43 -8.68 -7.64 7.72
C HIS A 43 -9.54 -6.65 6.94
N VAL A 44 -10.61 -7.13 6.29
CA VAL A 44 -11.51 -6.26 5.53
C VAL A 44 -12.25 -5.27 6.42
N SER A 45 -12.52 -5.61 7.68
CA SER A 45 -13.11 -4.66 8.64
C SER A 45 -12.22 -3.45 8.88
N ILE A 46 -10.88 -3.63 8.87
CA ILE A 46 -9.92 -2.52 8.96
C ILE A 46 -10.05 -1.62 7.72
N PHE A 47 -10.09 -2.22 6.53
CA PHE A 47 -10.32 -1.50 5.29
C PHE A 47 -11.67 -0.75 5.30
N PHE A 48 -12.75 -1.40 5.71
CA PHE A 48 -14.08 -0.80 5.77
C PHE A 48 -14.10 0.43 6.68
N ILE A 49 -13.53 0.33 7.89
CA ILE A 49 -13.42 1.45 8.82
C ILE A 49 -12.62 2.60 8.20
N LEU A 50 -11.47 2.32 7.59
CA LEU A 50 -10.70 3.34 6.89
C LEU A 50 -11.47 3.97 5.74
N SER A 51 -12.19 3.17 4.96
CA SER A 51 -12.99 3.65 3.83
C SER A 51 -14.11 4.59 4.30
N ILE A 52 -14.72 4.32 5.45
CA ILE A 52 -15.69 5.22 6.09
C ILE A 52 -15.01 6.53 6.49
N ILE A 53 -13.88 6.47 7.21
CA ILE A 53 -13.11 7.65 7.64
C ILE A 53 -12.75 8.53 6.44
N PHE A 54 -12.27 7.92 5.36
CA PHE A 54 -11.86 8.60 4.13
C PHE A 54 -13.03 8.98 3.21
N SER A 55 -14.27 8.64 3.59
CA SER A 55 -15.48 8.98 2.84
C SER A 55 -16.48 9.82 3.64
N VAL A 56 -16.15 10.24 4.87
CA VAL A 56 -17.09 10.94 5.77
C VAL A 56 -17.93 12.03 5.08
N PRO A 57 -17.35 12.94 4.27
CA PRO A 57 -18.15 13.97 3.58
C PRO A 57 -19.18 13.42 2.58
N TYR A 58 -18.96 12.22 2.05
CA TYR A 58 -19.85 11.53 1.09
C TYR A 58 -20.93 10.68 1.78
N LEU A 59 -20.79 10.38 3.09
CA LEU A 59 -21.71 9.50 3.83
C LEU A 59 -23.10 10.10 4.08
N LYS A 60 -23.31 11.38 3.75
CA LYS A 60 -24.66 11.99 3.71
C LYS A 60 -25.55 11.35 2.64
N TYR A 61 -24.96 10.67 1.66
CA TYR A 61 -25.71 10.01 0.59
C TYR A 61 -25.76 8.50 0.79
N ILE A 62 -26.95 7.92 0.63
CA ILE A 62 -27.18 6.48 0.81
C ILE A 62 -26.38 5.62 -0.18
N TYR A 63 -26.20 6.09 -1.42
CA TYR A 63 -25.41 5.37 -2.42
C TYR A 63 -23.95 5.19 -1.99
N SER A 64 -23.41 6.10 -1.18
CA SER A 64 -22.04 6.00 -0.66
C SER A 64 -21.91 4.84 0.31
N TRP A 65 -22.87 4.66 1.22
CA TRP A 65 -22.89 3.52 2.13
C TRP A 65 -23.02 2.20 1.39
N ILE A 66 -23.93 2.12 0.41
CA ILE A 66 -24.12 0.94 -0.43
C ILE A 66 -22.81 0.62 -1.16
N TYR A 67 -22.14 1.62 -1.73
CA TYR A 67 -20.88 1.43 -2.42
C TYR A 67 -19.78 0.90 -1.50
N LEU A 68 -19.57 1.49 -0.32
CA LEU A 68 -18.54 1.03 0.63
C LEU A 68 -18.78 -0.40 1.12
N LEU A 69 -20.05 -0.78 1.32
CA LEU A 69 -20.44 -2.15 1.64
C LEU A 69 -20.14 -3.11 0.50
N LEU A 70 -20.54 -2.77 -0.74
CA LEU A 70 -20.23 -3.59 -1.91
C LEU A 70 -18.72 -3.73 -2.13
N LEU A 71 -17.97 -2.64 -1.99
CA LEU A 71 -16.52 -2.62 -2.11
C LEU A 71 -15.86 -3.54 -1.07
N SER A 72 -16.37 -3.57 0.16
CA SER A 72 -15.90 -4.48 1.21
C SER A 72 -16.28 -5.94 0.93
N ILE A 73 -17.46 -6.20 0.36
CA ILE A 73 -17.86 -7.54 -0.09
C ILE A 73 -16.92 -8.04 -1.20
N PHE A 74 -16.59 -7.19 -2.17
CA PHE A 74 -15.62 -7.52 -3.22
C PHE A 74 -14.23 -7.78 -2.64
N HIS A 75 -13.78 -6.97 -1.69
CA HIS A 75 -12.51 -7.19 -0.99
C HIS A 75 -12.50 -8.56 -0.29
N ILE A 76 -13.55 -8.92 0.46
CA ILE A 76 -13.68 -10.26 1.07
C ILE A 76 -13.59 -11.36 0.00
N TYR A 77 -14.29 -11.18 -1.11
CA TYR A 77 -14.30 -12.16 -2.20
C TYR A 77 -12.90 -12.35 -2.80
N ILE A 78 -12.22 -11.27 -3.15
CA ILE A 78 -10.85 -11.29 -3.70
C ILE A 78 -9.93 -11.99 -2.69
N ASP A 79 -9.86 -11.52 -1.46
CA ASP A 79 -8.98 -12.08 -0.44
C ASP A 79 -9.25 -13.55 -0.13
N TRP A 80 -10.52 -13.93 -0.04
CA TRP A 80 -10.88 -15.30 0.29
C TRP A 80 -10.54 -16.28 -0.83
N THR A 81 -10.79 -15.90 -2.08
CA THR A 81 -10.38 -16.69 -3.24
C THR A 81 -8.86 -16.81 -3.27
N ARG A 82 -8.15 -15.72 -3.00
CA ARG A 82 -6.67 -15.69 -2.95
C ARG A 82 -6.11 -16.61 -1.88
N VAL A 83 -6.68 -16.61 -0.67
CA VAL A 83 -6.31 -17.51 0.43
C VAL A 83 -6.59 -18.97 0.06
N LYS A 84 -7.79 -19.29 -0.47
CA LYS A 84 -8.16 -20.66 -0.86
C LYS A 84 -7.21 -21.24 -1.91
N VAL A 85 -6.91 -20.46 -2.94
CA VAL A 85 -6.02 -20.87 -4.03
C VAL A 85 -4.59 -21.04 -3.51
N SER A 86 -4.07 -20.11 -2.72
CA SER A 86 -2.74 -20.22 -2.12
C SER A 86 -2.59 -21.41 -1.16
N ASN A 87 -3.64 -21.74 -0.40
CA ASN A 87 -3.64 -22.91 0.49
C ASN A 87 -3.70 -24.22 -0.29
N LYS A 88 -4.39 -24.24 -1.45
CA LYS A 88 -4.49 -25.41 -2.33
C LYS A 88 -3.24 -25.62 -3.19
N PHE A 89 -2.63 -24.53 -3.68
CA PHE A 89 -1.50 -24.52 -4.60
C PHE A 89 -0.37 -23.64 -4.04
N LYS A 90 0.48 -24.22 -3.18
CA LYS A 90 1.57 -23.49 -2.50
C LYS A 90 2.53 -22.77 -3.46
N GLU A 91 2.73 -23.31 -4.66
CA GLU A 91 3.59 -22.74 -5.71
C GLU A 91 3.05 -21.44 -6.32
N GLN A 92 1.76 -21.14 -6.13
CA GLN A 92 1.13 -19.95 -6.69
C GLN A 92 1.34 -18.70 -5.83
N ASP A 93 1.90 -18.81 -4.62
CA ASP A 93 2.23 -17.64 -3.79
C ASP A 93 3.54 -16.99 -4.26
N ASN A 94 3.50 -16.30 -5.39
CA ASN A 94 4.65 -15.64 -6.03
C ASN A 94 4.35 -14.16 -6.37
N LEU A 95 5.36 -13.44 -6.87
CA LEU A 95 5.24 -12.01 -7.18
C LEU A 95 4.10 -11.71 -8.15
N LEU A 96 3.95 -12.50 -9.23
CA LEU A 96 2.89 -12.27 -10.21
C LEU A 96 1.51 -12.42 -9.58
N TYR A 97 1.34 -13.42 -8.73
CA TYR A 97 0.08 -13.64 -8.02
C TYR A 97 -0.27 -12.49 -7.06
N PHE A 98 0.75 -11.94 -6.38
CA PHE A 98 0.59 -10.72 -5.59
C PHE A 98 0.23 -9.51 -6.46
N LEU A 99 0.85 -9.33 -7.62
CA LEU A 99 0.49 -8.22 -8.52
C LEU A 99 -0.93 -8.34 -9.07
N PHE A 100 -1.39 -9.55 -9.40
CA PHE A 100 -2.78 -9.79 -9.81
C PHE A 100 -3.78 -9.53 -8.69
N ASP A 101 -3.44 -9.88 -7.46
CA ASP A 101 -4.23 -9.55 -6.28
C ASP A 101 -4.41 -8.03 -6.13
N GLN A 102 -3.32 -7.26 -6.22
CA GLN A 102 -3.38 -5.80 -6.15
C GLN A 102 -4.14 -5.17 -7.33
N LEU A 103 -4.05 -5.77 -8.52
CA LEU A 103 -4.79 -5.32 -9.70
C LEU A 103 -6.30 -5.51 -9.52
N GLU A 104 -6.75 -6.65 -8.99
CA GLU A 104 -8.17 -6.90 -8.71
C GLU A 104 -8.75 -5.90 -7.71
N HIS A 105 -8.01 -5.60 -6.63
CA HIS A 105 -8.41 -4.58 -5.68
C HIS A 105 -8.49 -3.19 -6.32
N LEU A 106 -7.50 -2.81 -7.13
CA LEU A 106 -7.51 -1.54 -7.87
C LEU A 106 -8.72 -1.44 -8.80
N LEU A 107 -9.01 -2.49 -9.57
CA LEU A 107 -10.18 -2.53 -10.46
C LEU A 107 -11.49 -2.42 -9.69
N SER A 108 -11.60 -3.06 -8.51
CA SER A 108 -12.77 -2.92 -7.65
C SER A 108 -12.97 -1.49 -7.15
N LEU A 109 -11.87 -0.78 -6.83
CA LEU A 109 -11.90 0.63 -6.43
C LEU A 109 -12.31 1.55 -7.58
N MET A 110 -11.89 1.25 -8.81
CA MET A 110 -12.24 2.03 -10.00
C MET A 110 -13.75 1.99 -10.31
N ALA A 111 -14.49 1.02 -9.77
CA ALA A 111 -15.95 0.98 -9.87
C ALA A 111 -16.62 2.24 -9.27
N ILE A 112 -15.92 3.00 -8.42
CA ILE A 112 -16.42 4.28 -7.90
C ILE A 112 -16.81 5.25 -9.03
N PHE A 113 -16.10 5.22 -10.16
CA PHE A 113 -16.35 6.12 -11.29
C PHE A 113 -17.69 5.88 -11.98
N LEU A 114 -18.35 4.76 -11.69
CA LEU A 114 -19.71 4.48 -12.16
C LEU A 114 -20.78 5.24 -11.35
N LEU A 115 -20.42 5.79 -10.18
CA LEU A 115 -21.36 6.52 -9.33
C LEU A 115 -21.44 7.99 -9.75
N PRO A 116 -22.65 8.60 -9.79
CA PRO A 116 -22.82 10.02 -10.07
C PRO A 116 -22.01 10.91 -9.13
N GLY A 117 -22.02 10.59 -7.82
CA GLY A 117 -21.32 11.35 -6.79
C GLY A 117 -19.79 11.27 -6.82
N SER A 118 -19.20 10.40 -7.66
CA SER A 118 -17.74 10.32 -7.82
C SER A 118 -17.15 11.54 -8.53
N LYS A 119 -17.98 12.27 -9.27
CA LYS A 119 -17.61 13.50 -9.99
C LYS A 119 -17.73 14.75 -9.13
N GLU A 120 -18.21 14.65 -7.90
CA GLU A 120 -18.33 15.79 -7.00
C GLU A 120 -17.13 15.83 -6.05
N VAL A 121 -16.48 16.99 -5.95
CA VAL A 121 -15.48 17.21 -4.90
C VAL A 121 -16.20 17.70 -3.65
N ILE A 122 -16.30 16.84 -2.63
CA ILE A 122 -16.88 17.19 -1.34
C ILE A 122 -15.76 17.34 -0.31
N TYR A 123 -15.46 18.60 0.02
CA TYR A 123 -14.49 18.93 1.05
C TYR A 123 -15.02 18.60 2.45
N TRP A 124 -14.09 18.27 3.35
CA TRP A 124 -14.41 18.13 4.76
C TRP A 124 -14.40 19.51 5.43
N GLU A 125 -15.56 19.98 5.84
CA GLU A 125 -15.73 21.33 6.45
C GLU A 125 -15.98 21.32 7.96
N ASN A 126 -16.12 20.15 8.59
CA ASN A 126 -16.40 20.00 10.02
C ASN A 126 -15.43 20.81 10.91
N PRO A 127 -15.92 21.77 11.72
CA PRO A 127 -15.10 22.66 12.53
C PRO A 127 -14.49 21.96 13.76
N TYR A 128 -14.99 20.79 14.14
CA TYR A 128 -14.52 20.02 15.30
C TYR A 128 -13.34 19.10 14.97
N LEU A 129 -13.04 18.85 13.69
CA LEU A 129 -11.81 18.17 13.31
C LEU A 129 -10.63 19.13 13.34
N GLY A 130 -9.49 18.65 13.87
CA GLY A 130 -8.26 19.42 13.91
C GLY A 130 -7.84 19.90 12.52
N LYS A 131 -7.38 21.16 12.43
CA LYS A 131 -6.92 21.84 11.21
C LYS A 131 -6.04 20.97 10.31
N TYR A 132 -5.16 20.16 10.90
CA TYR A 132 -4.25 19.28 10.17
C TYR A 132 -4.97 18.19 9.37
N TRP A 133 -5.98 17.53 9.95
CA TRP A 133 -6.76 16.51 9.26
C TRP A 133 -7.59 17.09 8.13
N LYS A 134 -8.20 18.25 8.35
CA LYS A 134 -8.91 19.00 7.30
C LYS A 134 -7.99 19.30 6.12
N ASN A 135 -6.81 19.83 6.39
CA ASN A 135 -5.83 20.17 5.36
C ASN A 135 -5.33 18.92 4.61
N PHE A 136 -5.08 17.83 5.34
CA PHE A 136 -4.67 16.56 4.75
C PHE A 136 -5.73 15.99 3.82
N TYR A 137 -6.96 15.83 4.31
CA TYR A 137 -8.06 15.24 3.57
C TYR A 137 -8.39 16.04 2.30
N ASN A 138 -8.43 17.37 2.40
CA ASN A 138 -8.82 18.25 1.29
C ASN A 138 -7.72 18.41 0.23
N SER A 139 -6.50 17.94 0.48
CA SER A 139 -5.35 18.13 -0.41
C SER A 139 -5.04 16.87 -1.23
N ASN A 140 -5.34 16.89 -2.54
CA ASN A 140 -4.90 15.82 -3.45
C ASN A 140 -3.38 15.65 -3.42
N TYR A 141 -2.64 16.75 -3.27
CA TYR A 141 -1.19 16.74 -3.15
C TYR A 141 -0.71 15.88 -1.98
N LEU A 142 -1.25 16.10 -0.78
CA LEU A 142 -0.88 15.32 0.41
C LEU A 142 -1.33 13.85 0.33
N ILE A 143 -2.50 13.59 -0.26
CA ILE A 143 -3.00 12.22 -0.48
C ILE A 143 -2.11 11.46 -1.47
N LEU A 144 -1.73 12.08 -2.60
CA LEU A 144 -0.86 11.46 -3.61
C LEU A 144 0.54 11.16 -3.06
N ILE A 145 1.13 12.10 -2.31
CA ILE A 145 2.41 11.85 -1.63
C ILE A 145 2.30 10.69 -0.65
N SER A 146 1.19 10.60 0.09
CA SER A 146 0.95 9.50 1.04
C SER A 146 0.82 8.15 0.34
N ILE A 147 0.11 8.12 -0.80
CA ILE A 147 0.01 6.94 -1.66
C ILE A 147 1.40 6.52 -2.15
N GLY A 148 2.17 7.44 -2.73
CA GLY A 148 3.52 7.16 -3.22
C GLY A 148 4.47 6.70 -2.11
N PHE A 149 4.39 7.32 -0.93
CA PHE A 149 5.13 6.91 0.25
C PHE A 149 4.79 5.46 0.63
N ILE A 150 3.51 5.10 0.75
CA ILE A 150 3.11 3.74 1.13
C ILE A 150 3.56 2.71 0.09
N ILE A 151 3.46 3.03 -1.20
CA ILE A 151 3.93 2.16 -2.29
C ILE A 151 5.43 1.90 -2.16
N VAL A 152 6.26 2.95 -2.03
CA VAL A 152 7.72 2.79 -1.93
C VAL A 152 8.11 2.05 -0.65
N VAL A 153 7.53 2.46 0.48
CA VAL A 153 7.94 2.00 1.81
C VAL A 153 7.45 0.60 2.11
N PHE A 154 6.15 0.33 1.92
CA PHE A 154 5.56 -0.93 2.34
C PHE A 154 5.36 -1.90 1.18
N ALA A 155 4.77 -1.47 0.06
CA ALA A 155 4.61 -2.37 -1.08
C ALA A 155 5.98 -2.79 -1.66
N GLY A 156 6.93 -1.85 -1.72
CA GLY A 156 8.31 -2.14 -2.12
C GLY A 156 9.00 -3.19 -1.25
N THR A 157 8.75 -3.20 0.06
CA THR A 157 9.29 -4.25 0.96
C THR A 157 8.67 -5.61 0.69
N ILE A 158 7.37 -5.67 0.38
CA ILE A 158 6.72 -6.93 -0.04
C ILE A 158 7.25 -7.41 -1.39
N ILE A 159 7.50 -6.51 -2.34
CA ILE A 159 8.09 -6.84 -3.64
C ILE A 159 9.50 -7.42 -3.47
N ASN A 160 10.38 -6.76 -2.70
CA ASN A 160 11.72 -7.27 -2.41
C ASN A 160 11.66 -8.67 -1.81
N TYR A 161 10.74 -8.88 -0.89
CA TYR A 161 10.53 -10.19 -0.30
C TYR A 161 10.18 -11.25 -1.36
N TYR A 162 9.20 -11.00 -2.23
CA TYR A 162 8.81 -11.96 -3.27
C TYR A 162 9.94 -12.22 -4.29
N VAL A 163 10.76 -11.21 -4.57
CA VAL A 163 11.95 -11.35 -5.43
C VAL A 163 12.97 -12.27 -4.78
N ARG A 164 13.27 -12.07 -3.49
CA ARG A 164 14.18 -12.95 -2.75
C ARG A 164 13.65 -14.37 -2.68
N LYS A 165 12.35 -14.56 -2.39
CA LYS A 165 11.67 -15.86 -2.40
C LYS A 165 11.81 -16.59 -3.75
N HIS A 166 11.72 -15.85 -4.86
CA HIS A 166 11.86 -16.44 -6.20
C HIS A 166 13.28 -16.93 -6.49
N PHE A 167 14.31 -16.18 -6.09
CA PHE A 167 15.72 -16.52 -6.37
C PHE A 167 16.39 -17.36 -5.29
N ASN A 168 15.85 -17.41 -4.07
CA ASN A 168 16.40 -18.17 -2.95
C ASN A 168 15.31 -19.03 -2.32
N SER A 169 15.32 -20.33 -2.62
CA SER A 169 14.34 -21.30 -2.12
C SER A 169 14.40 -21.51 -0.59
N SER A 170 15.47 -21.06 0.07
CA SER A 170 15.59 -21.12 1.53
C SER A 170 14.84 -19.99 2.25
N GLU A 171 14.41 -18.94 1.56
CA GLU A 171 13.53 -17.91 2.16
C GLU A 171 12.11 -18.44 2.22
N SER A 172 11.84 -19.21 3.27
CA SER A 172 10.48 -19.61 3.59
C SER A 172 9.65 -18.35 3.82
N PHE A 173 8.62 -18.14 3.01
CA PHE A 173 7.43 -17.49 3.52
C PHE A 173 6.94 -18.42 4.60
N THR A 174 7.40 -18.20 5.83
CA THR A 174 6.84 -18.95 6.94
C THR A 174 5.35 -18.63 6.93
N ASN A 175 4.51 -19.53 7.45
CA ASN A 175 3.12 -19.20 7.76
C ASN A 175 2.97 -17.98 8.71
N ASN A 176 4.08 -17.32 9.09
CA ASN A 176 4.17 -16.17 9.97
C ASN A 176 4.49 -14.84 9.26
N GLY A 177 4.64 -14.80 7.93
CA GLY A 177 4.89 -13.57 7.16
C GLY A 177 6.36 -13.11 7.11
N ILE A 178 6.60 -11.85 6.72
CA ILE A 178 7.95 -11.24 6.62
C ILE A 178 8.51 -11.02 8.04
N PRO A 179 9.77 -11.37 8.35
CA PRO A 179 10.34 -11.11 9.67
C PRO A 179 10.15 -9.64 10.10
N ILE A 180 9.63 -9.42 11.30
CA ILE A 180 9.23 -8.09 11.80
C ILE A 180 10.38 -7.09 11.72
N LYS A 181 11.58 -7.49 12.18
CA LYS A 181 12.77 -6.63 12.17
C LYS A 181 13.15 -6.19 10.76
N GLU A 182 13.16 -7.13 9.81
CA GLU A 182 13.44 -6.85 8.40
C GLU A 182 12.39 -5.93 7.79
N LYS A 183 11.10 -6.23 7.98
CA LYS A 183 9.99 -5.42 7.44
C LYS A 183 10.11 -3.95 7.87
N TYR A 184 10.28 -3.70 9.16
CA TYR A 184 10.32 -2.34 9.68
C TYR A 184 11.65 -1.63 9.43
N LEU A 185 12.78 -2.34 9.39
CA LEU A 185 14.07 -1.75 9.06
C LEU A 185 14.12 -1.31 7.59
N GLU A 186 13.67 -2.16 6.66
CA GLU A 186 13.55 -1.78 5.26
C GLU A 186 12.59 -0.59 5.07
N ALA A 187 11.41 -0.65 5.71
CA ALA A 187 10.42 0.42 5.65
C ALA A 187 11.00 1.75 6.19
N LEU A 188 11.75 1.71 7.28
CA LEU A 188 12.39 2.90 7.86
C LEU A 188 13.37 3.53 6.86
N PHE A 189 14.30 2.75 6.30
CA PHE A 189 15.29 3.28 5.35
C PHE A 189 14.62 3.84 4.09
N LYS A 190 13.67 3.11 3.50
CA LYS A 190 12.92 3.58 2.33
C LYS A 190 12.14 4.86 2.64
N GLY A 191 11.54 4.94 3.83
CA GLY A 191 10.77 6.10 4.26
C GLY A 191 11.64 7.34 4.43
N VAL A 192 12.79 7.21 5.11
CA VAL A 192 13.75 8.31 5.26
C VAL A 192 14.26 8.77 3.90
N ILE A 193 14.67 7.84 3.04
CA ILE A 193 15.18 8.17 1.70
C ILE A 193 14.11 8.87 0.86
N PHE A 194 12.88 8.37 0.86
CA PHE A 194 11.75 8.99 0.16
C PHE A 194 11.53 10.43 0.63
N ILE A 195 11.48 10.65 1.95
CA ILE A 195 11.27 11.99 2.53
C ILE A 195 12.40 12.94 2.14
N LEU A 196 13.66 12.49 2.21
CA LEU A 196 14.82 13.31 1.85
C LEU A 196 14.80 13.74 0.38
N PHE A 197 14.49 12.80 -0.53
CA PHE A 197 14.35 13.13 -1.95
C PHE A 197 13.14 14.03 -2.24
N TRP A 198 12.02 13.78 -1.56
CA TRP A 198 10.80 14.58 -1.73
C TRP A 198 11.02 16.03 -1.29
N LEU A 199 11.68 16.24 -0.15
CA LEU A 199 12.02 17.56 0.38
C LEU A 199 13.17 18.25 -0.37
N ASN A 200 13.69 17.62 -1.44
CA ASN A 200 14.82 18.11 -2.24
C ASN A 200 16.04 18.48 -1.39
N ILE A 201 16.29 17.69 -0.34
CA ILE A 201 17.51 17.80 0.48
C ILE A 201 18.71 17.46 -0.41
N ASN A 202 19.87 18.05 -0.11
CA ASN A 202 21.12 17.80 -0.83
C ASN A 202 21.30 16.29 -1.11
N ILE A 203 21.47 15.93 -2.39
CA ILE A 203 21.49 14.55 -2.88
C ILE A 203 22.55 13.66 -2.22
N SER A 204 23.60 14.27 -1.66
CA SER A 204 24.62 13.54 -0.88
C SER A 204 24.03 12.84 0.36
N ILE A 205 23.01 13.42 1.00
CA ILE A 205 22.39 12.88 2.21
C ILE A 205 21.57 11.60 1.93
N PRO A 206 20.60 11.56 0.98
CA PRO A 206 19.89 10.32 0.67
C PRO A 206 20.82 9.25 0.10
N ILE A 207 21.87 9.61 -0.65
CA ILE A 207 22.91 8.65 -1.10
C ILE A 207 23.63 8.05 0.11
N PHE A 208 24.00 8.86 1.09
CA PHE A 208 24.64 8.38 2.31
C PHE A 208 23.72 7.44 3.12
N VAL A 209 22.44 7.79 3.28
CA VAL A 209 21.46 6.91 3.94
C VAL A 209 21.27 5.60 3.16
N PHE A 210 21.26 5.64 1.83
CA PHE A 210 21.20 4.45 1.00
C PHE A 210 22.44 3.56 1.15
N PHE A 211 23.63 4.17 1.32
CA PHE A 211 24.85 3.42 1.63
C PHE A 211 24.76 2.74 3.00
N ILE A 212 24.21 3.42 4.03
CA ILE A 212 23.96 2.79 5.34
C ILE A 212 22.98 1.62 5.19
N LYS A 213 21.88 1.80 4.45
CA LYS A 213 20.93 0.72 4.15
C LYS A 213 21.64 -0.49 3.55
N ILE A 214 22.51 -0.28 2.54
CA ILE A 214 23.30 -1.34 1.92
C ILE A 214 24.13 -2.11 2.96
N LEU A 215 24.83 -1.41 3.86
CA LEU A 215 25.62 -2.05 4.90
C LEU A 215 24.74 -2.85 5.88
N CYS A 216 23.57 -2.32 6.25
CA CYS A 216 22.61 -3.02 7.08
C CYS A 216 22.07 -4.28 6.39
N ASP A 217 21.70 -4.20 5.11
CA ASP A 217 21.20 -5.34 4.34
C ASP A 217 22.24 -6.46 4.24
N LEU A 218 23.52 -6.12 4.02
CA LEU A 218 24.63 -7.07 4.00
C LEU A 218 24.80 -7.78 5.36
N TYR A 219 24.67 -7.04 6.46
CA TYR A 219 24.82 -7.59 7.81
C TYR A 219 23.62 -8.47 8.23
N TYR A 220 22.40 -8.01 7.96
CA TYR A 220 21.18 -8.65 8.45
C TYR A 220 20.65 -9.76 7.53
N LEU A 221 20.59 -9.51 6.22
CA LEU A 221 19.88 -10.38 5.30
C LEU A 221 20.73 -11.53 4.77
N LYS A 222 22.08 -11.43 4.88
CA LYS A 222 23.04 -12.45 4.43
C LYS A 222 22.74 -12.98 3.02
N LEU A 223 22.27 -12.09 2.15
CA LEU A 223 21.86 -12.43 0.78
C LEU A 223 23.07 -12.80 -0.09
N THR A 224 22.84 -13.62 -1.11
CA THR A 224 23.83 -13.79 -2.17
C THR A 224 24.04 -12.47 -2.90
N LYS A 225 25.26 -12.23 -3.42
CA LYS A 225 25.61 -11.00 -4.15
C LYS A 225 24.60 -10.67 -5.27
N LYS A 226 24.13 -11.70 -5.99
CA LYS A 226 23.14 -11.54 -7.06
C LYS A 226 21.81 -10.98 -6.54
N ILE A 227 21.25 -11.58 -5.48
CA ILE A 227 19.95 -11.19 -4.92
C ILE A 227 20.03 -9.80 -4.27
N PHE A 228 21.14 -9.54 -3.57
CA PHE A 228 21.43 -8.24 -2.99
C PHE A 228 21.42 -7.12 -4.05
N LEU A 229 22.07 -7.34 -5.21
CA LEU A 229 22.07 -6.36 -6.30
C LEU A 229 20.67 -6.15 -6.86
N ILE A 230 19.93 -7.23 -7.14
CA ILE A 230 18.57 -7.15 -7.69
C ILE A 230 17.65 -6.34 -6.77
N ASN A 231 17.63 -6.65 -5.47
CA ASN A 231 16.78 -5.94 -4.51
C ASN A 231 17.06 -4.44 -4.47
N ASN A 232 18.34 -4.05 -4.41
CA ASN A 232 18.69 -2.63 -4.37
C ASN A 232 18.38 -1.92 -5.70
N THR A 233 18.51 -2.60 -6.84
CA THR A 233 18.08 -2.06 -8.14
C THR A 233 16.56 -1.84 -8.17
N ILE A 234 15.77 -2.78 -7.65
CA ILE A 234 14.30 -2.65 -7.56
C ILE A 234 13.93 -1.48 -6.65
N ASP A 235 14.57 -1.35 -5.49
CA ASP A 235 14.33 -0.24 -4.56
C ASP A 235 14.59 1.12 -5.20
N ILE A 236 15.73 1.30 -5.87
CA ILE A 236 16.07 2.54 -6.57
C ILE A 236 15.07 2.79 -7.70
N PHE A 237 14.78 1.77 -8.52
CA PHE A 237 13.87 1.90 -9.65
C PHE A 237 12.47 2.30 -9.21
N LEU A 238 11.92 1.63 -8.19
CA LEU A 238 10.60 1.93 -7.64
C LEU A 238 10.56 3.34 -7.05
N LEU A 239 11.56 3.71 -6.24
CA LEU A 239 11.66 5.03 -5.65
C LEU A 239 11.70 6.13 -6.73
N MET A 240 12.57 6.00 -7.71
CA MET A 240 12.73 7.01 -8.77
C MET A 240 11.48 7.08 -9.65
N THR A 241 10.89 5.95 -10.01
CA THR A 241 9.64 5.92 -10.80
C THR A 241 8.51 6.64 -10.07
N VAL A 242 8.31 6.35 -8.78
CA VAL A 242 7.26 7.01 -7.98
C VAL A 242 7.56 8.49 -7.80
N LEU A 243 8.81 8.89 -7.52
CA LEU A 243 9.17 10.30 -7.36
C LEU A 243 9.00 11.09 -8.66
N ILE A 244 9.43 10.55 -9.80
CA ILE A 244 9.26 11.18 -11.12
C ILE A 244 7.77 11.31 -11.44
N PHE A 245 7.00 10.24 -11.23
CA PHE A 245 5.55 10.27 -11.42
C PHE A 245 4.90 11.36 -10.57
N LEU A 246 5.18 11.39 -9.26
CA LEU A 246 4.65 12.40 -8.34
C LEU A 246 5.03 13.82 -8.77
N LYS A 247 6.29 14.07 -9.15
CA LYS A 247 6.75 15.39 -9.63
C LYS A 247 6.15 15.80 -10.97
N THR A 248 5.65 14.84 -11.77
CA THR A 248 5.04 15.13 -13.06
C THR A 248 3.56 15.48 -12.91
N ILE A 249 2.87 14.90 -11.91
CA ILE A 249 1.42 15.09 -11.70
C ILE A 249 1.07 16.15 -10.65
N LEU A 250 2.03 16.57 -9.81
CA LEU A 250 1.85 17.57 -8.74
C LEU A 250 2.46 18.90 -9.14
#